data_AF-A0A821XV61-F1
#
_entry.id   AF-A0A821XV61-F1
#
_cell.length_a   1.000
_cell.length_b   1.000
_cell.length_c   1.000
_cell.angle_alpha   90.00
_cell.angle_beta   90.00
_cell.angle_gamma   90.00
#
_symmetry.space_group_name_H-M   'P 1'
#
loop_
_entity.id
_entity.type
_entity.pdbx_description
1 polymer ?
#
loop_
_entity_poly.entity_id
_entity_poly.type
_entity_poly.pdbx_seq_one_letter_code
_entity_poly.pdbx_strand_id
1 'polypeptide(L)'
;FEHYFNIEDDDNDEIESDIDLDGFSDDDDDDAKEKSYNQVIHGNAINIIESIKHSFDNIAANSESLRIPCFAHTIQLVINDDLKQISSIQSALAKVSKIANLSHRSTIFAEKLEHIGRSIPKANKTRWNRQFSTVEKVLNIPPSELNEILVFVK
;
A
#
# COMPACT_ATOMS: atom_id res chain seq x y z
N PHE A 1 -2.59 6.90 -9.18
CA PHE A 1 -2.52 5.43 -9.01
C PHE A 1 -2.71 4.72 -10.35
N GLU A 2 -3.55 5.24 -11.26
CA GLU A 2 -3.76 4.69 -12.61
C GLU A 2 -2.62 4.97 -13.63
N HIS A 3 -1.68 5.86 -13.33
CA HIS A 3 -0.59 6.20 -14.27
C HIS A 3 0.56 5.17 -14.35
N TYR A 4 0.49 4.06 -13.61
CA TYR A 4 1.56 3.06 -13.54
C TYR A 4 1.35 1.81 -14.41
N PHE A 5 0.22 1.70 -15.12
CA PHE A 5 -0.12 0.52 -15.93
C PHE A 5 -0.07 0.74 -17.44
N ASN A 6 0.34 1.91 -17.92
CA ASN A 6 0.60 2.11 -19.34
C ASN A 6 2.09 1.84 -19.61
N ILE A 7 2.44 0.56 -19.67
CA ILE A 7 3.55 0.13 -20.50
C ILE A 7 2.88 -0.33 -21.78
N GLU A 8 3.05 0.47 -22.82
CA GLU A 8 2.77 0.08 -24.19
C GLU A 8 3.78 -1.02 -24.52
N ASP A 9 3.32 -2.27 -24.59
CA ASP A 9 4.12 -3.39 -25.07
C ASP A 9 4.21 -3.29 -26.61
N ASP A 10 5.13 -2.45 -27.07
CA ASP A 10 5.72 -2.47 -28.41
C ASP A 10 7.20 -2.75 -28.19
N ASP A 11 7.61 -4.00 -28.37
CA ASP A 11 8.89 -4.34 -29.00
C ASP A 11 8.93 -5.84 -29.30
N ASN A 12 9.01 -6.08 -30.60
CA ASN A 12 9.02 -7.33 -31.29
C ASN A 12 10.47 -7.82 -31.33
N ASP A 13 10.95 -8.46 -30.27
CA ASP A 13 12.29 -9.05 -30.24
C ASP A 13 12.26 -10.46 -30.86
N GLU A 14 12.48 -10.50 -32.17
CA GLU A 14 12.91 -11.69 -32.89
C GLU A 14 14.20 -12.24 -32.25
N ILE A 15 14.09 -13.36 -31.55
CA ILE A 15 15.26 -14.13 -31.12
C ILE A 15 15.71 -14.95 -32.35
N GLU A 16 16.64 -14.40 -33.13
CA GLU A 16 17.45 -15.16 -34.09
C GLU A 16 18.35 -16.13 -33.30
N SER A 17 18.03 -17.42 -33.34
CA SER A 17 18.98 -18.47 -32.97
C SER A 17 19.57 -19.07 -34.24
N ASP A 18 20.77 -18.63 -34.60
CA ASP A 18 21.61 -19.31 -35.59
C ASP A 18 21.95 -20.72 -35.08
N ILE A 19 21.25 -21.72 -35.61
CA ILE A 19 21.61 -23.13 -35.46
C ILE A 19 21.91 -23.66 -36.86
N ASP A 20 23.21 -23.77 -37.16
CA ASP A 20 23.72 -24.51 -38.31
C ASP A 20 23.33 -25.98 -38.18
N LEU A 21 22.35 -26.42 -38.97
CA LEU A 21 21.99 -27.83 -39.14
C LEU A 21 22.51 -28.32 -40.49
N ASP A 22 23.78 -28.73 -40.50
CA ASP A 22 24.35 -29.52 -41.59
C ASP A 22 23.63 -30.89 -41.66
N GLY A 23 22.87 -31.05 -42.75
CA GLY A 23 22.59 -32.28 -43.48
C GLY A 23 22.41 -33.60 -42.70
N PHE A 24 21.16 -34.05 -42.61
CA PHE A 24 20.83 -35.46 -42.82
C PHE A 24 19.44 -35.58 -43.44
N SER A 25 19.34 -36.37 -44.51
CA SER A 25 18.16 -36.57 -45.34
C SER A 25 17.16 -37.57 -44.74
N ASP A 26 15.97 -37.58 -45.36
CA ASP A 26 14.99 -38.66 -45.44
C ASP A 26 14.13 -38.91 -44.20
N ASP A 27 12.89 -38.41 -44.22
CA ASP A 27 11.71 -39.22 -44.59
C ASP A 27 10.42 -38.41 -44.40
N ASP A 28 9.48 -38.63 -45.33
CA ASP A 28 8.14 -38.05 -45.39
C ASP A 28 7.29 -38.31 -44.13
N ASP A 29 6.33 -37.39 -43.86
CA ASP A 29 5.04 -37.64 -43.16
C ASP A 29 4.85 -37.21 -41.66
N ASP A 30 5.08 -35.94 -41.29
CA ASP A 30 4.86 -35.46 -39.90
C ASP A 30 3.97 -34.20 -39.67
N ASP A 31 3.35 -33.59 -40.69
CA ASP A 31 2.51 -32.38 -40.52
C ASP A 31 1.16 -32.62 -39.78
N ALA A 32 0.74 -33.89 -39.63
CA ALA A 32 -0.49 -34.25 -38.93
C ALA A 32 -0.33 -34.38 -37.41
N LYS A 33 0.89 -34.67 -36.92
CA LYS A 33 1.14 -34.90 -35.48
C LYS A 33 1.36 -33.59 -34.72
N GLU A 34 1.95 -32.58 -35.36
CA GLU A 34 2.20 -31.27 -34.76
C GLU A 34 0.92 -30.48 -34.47
N LYS A 35 -0.09 -30.57 -35.36
CA LYS A 35 -1.42 -29.98 -35.13
C LYS A 35 -2.16 -30.66 -33.98
N SER A 36 -2.03 -31.98 -33.86
CA SER A 36 -2.64 -32.76 -32.78
C SER A 36 -2.03 -32.41 -31.41
N TYR A 37 -0.71 -32.28 -31.32
CA TYR A 37 -0.04 -31.94 -30.06
C TYR A 37 -0.37 -30.51 -29.61
N ASN A 38 -0.30 -29.53 -30.52
CA ASN A 38 -0.65 -28.14 -30.21
C ASN A 38 -2.13 -27.98 -29.81
N GLN A 39 -3.04 -28.73 -30.46
CA GLN A 39 -4.46 -28.74 -30.09
C GLN A 39 -4.71 -29.38 -28.71
N VAL A 40 -3.97 -30.42 -28.35
CA VAL A 40 -4.06 -31.07 -27.03
C VAL A 40 -3.47 -30.18 -25.93
N ILE A 41 -2.34 -29.51 -26.18
CA ILE A 41 -1.73 -28.55 -25.23
C ILE A 41 -2.66 -27.34 -25.04
N HIS A 42 -3.23 -26.80 -26.11
CA HIS A 42 -4.17 -25.68 -26.04
C HIS A 42 -5.48 -26.09 -25.33
N GLY A 43 -6.01 -27.28 -25.62
CA GLY A 43 -7.16 -27.85 -24.92
C GLY A 43 -6.89 -28.09 -23.43
N ASN A 44 -5.70 -28.59 -23.07
CA ASN A 44 -5.30 -28.79 -21.68
C ASN A 44 -5.08 -27.46 -20.94
N ALA A 45 -4.48 -26.46 -21.60
CA ALA A 45 -4.33 -25.11 -21.04
C ALA A 45 -5.69 -24.43 -20.82
N ILE A 46 -6.62 -24.57 -21.78
CA ILE A 46 -8.01 -24.09 -21.64
C ILE A 46 -8.69 -24.78 -20.44
N ASN A 47 -8.54 -26.10 -20.31
CA ASN A 47 -9.10 -26.86 -19.18
C ASN A 47 -8.50 -26.44 -17.83
N ILE A 48 -7.21 -26.12 -17.77
CA ILE A 48 -6.55 -25.62 -16.55
C ILE A 48 -7.06 -24.23 -16.20
N ILE A 49 -7.13 -23.32 -17.18
CA ILE A 49 -7.65 -21.95 -16.98
C ILE A 49 -9.11 -22.00 -16.52
N GLU A 50 -9.92 -22.86 -17.12
CA GLU A 50 -11.33 -23.02 -16.76
C GLU A 50 -11.49 -23.63 -15.36
N SER A 51 -10.63 -24.59 -14.99
CA SER A 51 -10.60 -25.16 -13.64
C SER A 51 -10.19 -24.13 -12.58
N ILE A 52 -9.23 -23.25 -12.90
CA ILE A 52 -8.80 -22.16 -12.03
C ILE A 52 -9.95 -21.15 -11.86
N LYS A 53 -10.57 -20.72 -12.97
CA LYS A 53 -11.73 -19.81 -12.94
C LYS A 53 -12.87 -20.38 -12.11
N HIS A 54 -13.25 -21.63 -12.35
CA HIS A 54 -14.30 -22.30 -11.60
C HIS A 54 -13.97 -22.40 -10.10
N SER A 55 -12.70 -22.58 -9.73
CA SER A 55 -12.26 -22.54 -8.34
C SER A 55 -12.43 -21.15 -7.71
N PHE A 56 -12.09 -20.09 -8.44
CA PHE A 56 -12.30 -18.71 -7.99
C PHE A 56 -13.79 -18.34 -7.88
N ASP A 57 -14.59 -18.72 -8.88
CA ASP A 57 -16.03 -18.46 -8.91
C ASP A 57 -16.75 -19.22 -7.79
N ASN A 58 -16.34 -20.46 -7.51
CA ASN A 58 -16.88 -21.26 -6.41
C ASN A 58 -16.48 -20.69 -5.04
N ILE A 59 -15.26 -20.18 -4.89
CA ILE A 59 -14.85 -19.43 -3.69
C ILE A 59 -15.68 -18.15 -3.55
N ALA A 60 -15.93 -17.42 -4.64
CA ALA A 60 -16.74 -16.20 -4.63
C ALA A 60 -18.24 -16.48 -4.35
N ALA A 61 -18.76 -17.63 -4.79
CA ALA A 61 -20.16 -18.02 -4.64
C ALA A 61 -20.47 -18.66 -3.28
N ASN A 62 -19.55 -19.42 -2.70
CA ASN A 62 -19.73 -20.13 -1.42
C ASN A 62 -19.12 -19.42 -0.20
N SER A 63 -18.40 -18.32 -0.40
CA SER A 63 -18.01 -17.45 0.72
C SER A 63 -19.07 -16.37 0.91
N GLU A 64 -19.58 -16.23 2.14
CA GLU A 64 -20.23 -15.00 2.57
C GLU A 64 -19.26 -13.83 2.31
N SER A 65 -19.37 -13.17 1.15
CA SER A 65 -18.52 -12.07 0.69
C SER A 65 -17.02 -12.26 0.97
N LEU A 66 -16.25 -12.79 0.01
CA LEU A 66 -14.79 -12.79 0.09
C LEU A 66 -14.25 -11.38 0.40
N ARG A 67 -13.97 -11.09 1.67
CA ARG A 67 -13.57 -9.75 2.12
C ARG A 67 -12.06 -9.64 2.07
N ILE A 68 -11.56 -9.02 1.01
CA ILE A 68 -10.14 -8.69 0.88
C ILE A 68 -9.77 -7.59 1.90
N PRO A 69 -8.69 -7.76 2.70
CA PRO A 69 -8.25 -6.72 3.63
C PRO A 69 -7.74 -5.49 2.87
N CYS A 70 -8.05 -4.30 3.40
CA CYS A 70 -7.59 -3.04 2.83
C CYS A 70 -6.07 -2.88 3.07
N PHE A 71 -5.28 -2.88 1.99
CA PHE A 71 -3.83 -2.74 2.05
C PHE A 71 -3.37 -1.50 2.83
N ALA A 72 -4.03 -0.35 2.64
CA ALA A 72 -3.74 0.87 3.39
C ALA A 72 -3.96 0.69 4.91
N HIS A 73 -4.98 -0.08 5.29
CA HIS A 73 -5.21 -0.41 6.70
C HIS A 73 -4.12 -1.34 7.25
N THR A 74 -3.64 -2.30 6.45
CA THR A 74 -2.52 -3.16 6.82
C THR A 74 -1.26 -2.36 7.13
N ILE A 75 -0.87 -1.42 6.24
CA ILE A 75 0.28 -0.53 6.49
C ILE A 75 0.09 0.27 7.78
N GLN A 76 -1.12 0.80 8.01
CA GLN A 76 -1.42 1.56 9.21
C GLN A 76 -1.23 0.74 10.49
N LEU A 77 -1.64 -0.54 10.48
CA LEU A 77 -1.47 -1.45 11.62
C LEU A 77 0.01 -1.71 11.89
N VAL A 78 0.79 -2.04 10.86
CA VAL A 78 2.24 -2.28 10.97
C VAL A 78 2.94 -1.06 11.58
N ILE A 79 2.73 0.13 11.02
CA ILE A 79 3.35 1.36 11.52
C ILE A 79 2.94 1.63 12.97
N ASN A 80 1.66 1.49 13.32
CA ASN A 80 1.21 1.75 14.69
C ASN A 80 1.80 0.78 15.70
N ASP A 81 1.95 -0.50 15.34
CA ASP A 81 2.45 -1.51 16.25
C ASP A 81 3.97 -1.40 16.42
N ASP A 82 4.70 -1.09 15.36
CA ASP A 82 6.14 -0.80 15.44
C ASP A 82 6.40 0.45 16.27
N LEU A 83 5.62 1.53 16.06
CA LEU A 83 5.74 2.75 16.88
C LEU A 83 5.51 2.49 18.37
N LYS A 84 4.64 1.52 18.74
CA LYS A 84 4.41 1.11 20.14
C LYS A 84 5.60 0.36 20.74
N GLN A 85 6.32 -0.42 19.92
CA GLN A 85 7.46 -1.21 20.37
C GLN A 85 8.73 -0.36 20.58
N ILE A 86 8.88 0.73 19.83
CA ILE A 86 10.06 1.60 19.91
C ILE A 86 9.98 2.48 21.18
N SER A 87 10.66 2.06 22.25
CA SER A 87 10.65 2.75 23.55
C SER A 87 11.25 4.16 23.52
N SER A 88 12.22 4.42 22.63
CA SER A 88 12.91 5.72 22.55
C SER A 88 12.02 6.88 22.14
N ILE A 89 11.01 6.63 21.30
CA ILE A 89 10.09 7.66 20.79
C ILE A 89 8.80 7.78 21.60
N GLN A 90 8.47 6.78 22.42
CA GLN A 90 7.23 6.75 23.22
C GLN A 90 7.08 7.99 24.12
N SER A 91 8.17 8.39 24.78
CA SER A 91 8.17 9.60 25.63
C SER A 91 7.88 10.87 24.83
N ALA A 92 8.48 11.01 23.64
CA ALA A 92 8.23 12.16 22.77
C ALA A 92 6.79 12.18 22.25
N LEU A 93 6.27 11.04 21.78
CA LEU A 93 4.89 10.91 21.32
C LEU A 93 3.87 11.18 22.43
N ALA A 94 4.16 10.76 23.66
CA ALA A 94 3.33 11.06 24.83
C ALA A 94 3.30 12.56 25.13
N LYS A 95 4.44 13.27 25.02
CA LYS A 95 4.49 14.74 25.18
C LYS A 95 3.68 15.45 24.10
N VAL A 96 3.86 15.07 22.83
CA VAL A 96 3.07 15.60 21.70
C VAL A 96 1.57 15.38 21.94
N SER A 97 1.19 14.18 22.39
CA SER A 97 -0.21 13.86 22.70
C SER A 97 -0.76 14.70 23.85
N LYS A 98 0.05 14.98 24.89
CA LYS A 98 -0.32 15.88 25.98
C LYS A 98 -0.53 17.31 25.49
N ILE A 99 0.37 17.82 24.65
CA ILE A 99 0.27 19.17 24.07
C ILE A 99 -0.99 19.29 23.22
N ALA A 100 -1.26 18.30 22.36
CA ALA A 100 -2.48 18.27 21.55
C ALA A 100 -3.74 18.22 22.43
N ASN A 101 -3.74 17.39 23.49
CA ASN A 101 -4.85 17.36 24.44
C ASN A 101 -5.04 18.69 25.15
N LEU A 102 -3.96 19.39 25.50
CA LEU A 102 -4.01 20.70 26.13
C LEU A 102 -4.63 21.75 25.20
N SER A 103 -4.29 21.72 23.91
CA SER A 103 -4.92 22.55 22.86
C SER A 103 -6.42 22.36 22.73
N HIS A 104 -6.96 21.23 23.13
CA HIS A 104 -8.40 20.97 23.04
C HIS A 104 -9.14 21.16 24.37
N ARG A 105 -8.43 21.17 25.49
CA ARG A 105 -9.02 21.20 26.84
C ARG A 105 -8.80 22.52 27.58
N SER A 106 -7.71 23.22 27.30
CA SER A 106 -7.39 24.50 27.92
C SER A 106 -7.68 25.63 26.94
N THR A 107 -8.65 26.47 27.29
CA THR A 107 -8.98 27.68 26.53
C THR A 107 -7.80 28.65 26.51
N ILE A 108 -7.13 28.84 27.66
CA ILE A 108 -5.94 29.69 27.79
C ILE A 108 -4.83 29.23 26.82
N PHE A 109 -4.59 27.92 26.75
CA PHE A 109 -3.57 27.37 25.85
C PHE A 109 -3.98 27.51 24.37
N ALA A 110 -5.26 27.26 24.06
CA ALA A 110 -5.78 27.39 22.70
C ALA A 110 -5.73 28.84 22.20
N GLU A 111 -6.12 29.82 23.03
CA GLU A 111 -6.08 31.25 22.72
C GLU A 111 -4.63 31.74 22.48
N LYS A 112 -3.68 31.28 23.31
CA LYS A 112 -2.26 31.62 23.11
C LYS A 112 -1.68 31.02 21.83
N LEU A 113 -2.08 29.79 21.48
CA LEU A 113 -1.71 29.20 20.19
C LEU A 113 -2.29 29.98 19.02
N GLU A 114 -3.55 30.40 19.12
CA GLU A 114 -4.20 31.21 18.09
C GLU A 114 -3.54 32.58 17.95
N HIS A 115 -3.07 33.18 19.05
CA HIS A 115 -2.33 34.45 19.04
C HIS A 115 -1.01 34.38 18.27
N ILE A 116 -0.32 33.23 18.28
CA ILE A 116 0.87 32.97 17.45
C ILE A 116 0.50 32.46 16.04
N GLY A 117 -0.78 32.50 15.67
CA GLY A 117 -1.28 32.05 14.37
C GLY A 117 -1.22 30.54 14.14
N ARG A 118 -1.17 29.74 15.22
CA ARG A 118 -1.06 28.28 15.15
C ARG A 118 -2.28 27.61 15.77
N SER A 119 -2.66 26.46 15.22
CA SER A 119 -3.72 25.64 15.80
C SER A 119 -3.43 24.17 15.56
N ILE A 120 -3.65 23.36 16.60
CA ILE A 120 -3.58 21.91 16.49
C ILE A 120 -5.01 21.44 16.19
N PRO A 121 -5.28 20.89 14.99
CA PRO A 121 -6.63 20.49 14.61
C PRO A 121 -7.12 19.35 15.50
N LYS A 122 -8.35 19.47 16.01
CA LYS A 122 -9.03 18.36 16.68
C LYS A 122 -9.29 17.29 15.65
N ALA A 123 -8.54 16.21 15.75
CA ALA A 123 -8.45 15.20 14.72
C ALA A 123 -9.80 14.70 14.23
N ASN A 124 -10.21 15.15 13.04
CA ASN A 124 -11.39 14.69 12.33
C ASN A 124 -11.23 14.98 10.83
N LYS A 125 -10.72 14.00 10.08
CA LYS A 125 -11.30 13.58 8.78
C LYS A 125 -10.65 12.33 8.17
N THR A 126 -9.50 11.86 8.68
CA THR A 126 -8.96 10.54 8.33
C THR A 126 -8.33 9.88 9.55
N ARG A 127 -8.94 8.78 10.01
CA ARG A 127 -8.45 7.92 11.12
C ARG A 127 -7.02 7.42 10.90
N TRP A 128 -6.53 7.46 9.65
CA TRP A 128 -5.30 6.83 9.21
C TRP A 128 -4.02 7.63 9.54
N ASN A 129 -4.08 8.97 9.60
CA ASN A 129 -2.89 9.83 9.76
C ASN A 129 -2.92 10.79 10.96
N ARG A 130 -3.84 10.57 11.92
CA ARG A 130 -4.01 11.49 13.06
C ARG A 130 -2.69 11.75 13.81
N GLN A 131 -1.96 10.68 14.13
CA GLN A 131 -0.75 10.78 14.94
C GLN A 131 0.34 11.54 14.18
N PHE A 132 0.54 11.23 12.90
CA PHE A 132 1.47 11.94 12.02
C PHE A 132 1.12 13.44 11.94
N SER A 133 -0.12 13.79 11.60
CA SER A 133 -0.54 15.20 11.50
C SER A 133 -0.42 15.94 12.84
N THR A 134 -0.63 15.26 13.95
CA THR A 134 -0.44 15.87 15.29
C THR A 134 1.03 16.17 15.55
N VAL A 135 1.92 15.22 15.26
CA VAL A 135 3.37 15.41 15.41
C VAL A 135 3.85 16.53 14.51
N GLU A 136 3.48 16.52 13.23
CA GLU A 136 3.83 17.56 12.26
C GLU A 136 3.38 18.95 12.73
N LYS A 137 2.15 19.09 13.23
CA LYS A 137 1.66 20.40 13.71
C LYS A 137 2.39 20.88 14.95
N VAL A 138 2.75 19.99 15.87
CA VAL A 138 3.55 20.37 17.06
C VAL A 138 4.97 20.75 16.68
N LEU A 139 5.60 20.02 15.73
CA LEU A 139 6.94 20.34 15.25
C LEU A 139 7.02 21.66 14.47
N ASN A 140 5.92 22.08 13.84
CA ASN A 140 5.82 23.36 13.16
C ASN A 140 5.71 24.57 14.10
N ILE A 141 5.56 24.35 15.42
CA ILE A 141 5.54 25.43 16.41
C ILE A 141 6.99 25.66 16.88
N PRO A 142 7.51 26.90 16.85
CA PRO A 142 8.84 27.21 17.35
C PRO A 142 9.02 26.76 18.82
N PRO A 143 10.14 26.11 19.17
CA PRO A 143 10.36 25.64 20.54
C PRO A 143 10.34 26.74 21.60
N SER A 144 10.79 27.95 21.26
CA SER A 144 10.77 29.12 22.16
C SER A 144 9.34 29.50 22.55
N GLU A 145 8.50 29.74 21.54
CA GLU A 145 7.09 30.12 21.73
C GLU A 145 6.30 29.02 22.44
N LEU A 146 6.52 27.76 22.06
CA LEU A 146 5.83 26.64 22.69
C LEU A 146 6.19 26.51 24.17
N ASN A 147 7.47 26.65 24.53
CA ASN A 147 7.90 26.59 25.93
C ASN A 147 7.35 27.75 26.75
N GLU A 148 7.34 28.96 26.19
CA GLU A 148 6.72 30.12 26.84
C GLU A 148 5.26 29.85 27.15
N ILE A 149 4.47 29.42 26.16
CA ILE A 149 3.05 29.10 26.34
C ILE A 149 2.87 28.01 27.41
N LEU A 150 3.69 26.95 27.40
CA LEU A 150 3.59 25.84 28.35
C LEU A 150 3.90 26.25 29.80
N VAL A 151 4.75 27.24 30.04
CA VAL A 151 5.03 27.75 31.39
C VAL A 151 3.80 28.40 32.02
N PHE A 152 2.94 29.05 31.21
CA PHE A 152 1.73 29.72 31.70
C PHE A 152 0.56 28.80 32.02
N VAL A 153 0.64 27.51 31.69
CA VAL A 153 -0.45 26.53 31.87
C VAL A 153 -0.17 25.57 33.04
N LYS A 154 0.83 25.88 33.87
CA LYS A 154 1.17 25.12 35.08
C LYS A 154 0.22 25.41 36.24
#